data_AF-A0A972URD7-F1
#
_entry.id   AF-A0A972URD7-F1
#
_cell.length_a   1.000
_cell.length_b   1.000
_cell.length_c   1.000
_cell.angle_alpha   90.00
_cell.angle_beta   90.00
_cell.angle_gamma   90.00
#
_symmetry.space_group_name_H-M   'P 1'
#
loop_
_entity.id
_entity.type
_entity.pdbx_description
1 polymer ?
#
loop_
_entity_poly.entity_id
_entity_poly.type
_entity_poly.pdbx_seq_one_letter_code
_entity_poly.pdbx_strand_id
1 'polypeptide(L)'
;MIYFSRNFLRAGALLAAALLAGCSGMELDRAQSLSPQGSAFSKGLFSGYIKLSKTEFAEFDYTDSDTFAMRAAASTKGTDVFPEDMSMRKLPKNKVGELSSARSWLMTALSAGGRDNMPGPAAHAQVMFDCWMQEQEENFQPDDIAACRAGFFSALAKIETMPMKMAAKPMHKPMHKPMKKSRKFVVYFGFNSAGITNAARKTIMEVIAVAKGIKAKRVYVTGHTDRSGAGNYNLDLSERRA
;
A
#
# COMPACT_ATOMS: atom_id res chain seq x y z
N MET A 1 4.51 -71.14 -37.87
CA MET A 1 3.50 -70.39 -38.66
C MET A 1 2.25 -70.28 -37.81
N ILE A 2 1.53 -69.14 -37.93
CA ILE A 2 0.22 -68.80 -37.35
C ILE A 2 0.26 -67.92 -36.07
N TYR A 3 0.01 -66.63 -36.33
CA TYR A 3 -0.44 -65.55 -35.43
C TYR A 3 -1.81 -65.86 -34.81
N PHE A 4 -2.09 -65.36 -33.59
CA PHE A 4 -3.39 -64.76 -33.23
C PHE A 4 -3.26 -63.78 -32.07
N SER A 5 -4.24 -62.90 -31.95
CA SER A 5 -4.19 -61.52 -31.46
C SER A 5 -5.35 -61.25 -30.48
N ARG A 6 -5.20 -60.19 -29.66
CA ARG A 6 -6.21 -59.34 -28.96
C ARG A 6 -6.72 -59.67 -27.54
N ASN A 7 -6.39 -58.71 -26.66
CA ASN A 7 -7.26 -57.84 -25.83
C ASN A 7 -7.88 -58.33 -24.50
N PHE A 8 -8.08 -57.30 -23.64
CA PHE A 8 -8.90 -57.18 -22.41
C PHE A 8 -8.15 -57.63 -21.13
N LEU A 9 -8.02 -56.87 -20.04
CA LEU A 9 -8.86 -55.82 -19.47
C LEU A 9 -8.03 -54.61 -18.99
N ARG A 10 -8.52 -53.41 -19.29
CA ARG A 10 -8.21 -52.18 -18.53
C ARG A 10 -9.11 -52.17 -17.29
N ALA A 11 -8.54 -52.28 -16.09
CA ALA A 11 -9.23 -51.95 -14.85
C ALA A 11 -8.90 -50.48 -14.51
N GLY A 12 -9.94 -49.65 -14.56
CA GLY A 12 -9.84 -48.19 -14.51
C GLY A 12 -9.34 -47.65 -13.18
N ALA A 13 -8.33 -46.77 -13.27
CA ALA A 13 -8.14 -45.73 -12.28
C ALA A 13 -9.07 -44.55 -12.66
N LEU A 14 -10.25 -44.50 -12.07
CA LEU A 14 -11.08 -43.30 -12.08
C LEU A 14 -10.37 -42.24 -11.22
N LEU A 15 -9.62 -41.36 -11.86
CA LEU A 15 -9.17 -40.11 -11.25
C LEU A 15 -10.42 -39.29 -10.91
N ALA A 16 -10.78 -39.22 -9.63
CA ALA A 16 -11.65 -38.17 -9.13
C ALA A 16 -10.84 -36.86 -9.08
N ALA A 17 -10.71 -36.20 -10.23
CA ALA A 17 -10.23 -34.83 -10.30
C ALA A 17 -11.37 -33.92 -9.82
N ALA A 18 -11.41 -33.65 -8.51
CA ALA A 18 -12.27 -32.61 -7.96
C ALA A 18 -11.83 -31.26 -8.54
N LEU A 19 -12.62 -30.72 -9.46
CA LEU A 19 -12.46 -29.38 -9.99
C LEU A 19 -12.71 -28.39 -8.86
N LEU A 20 -11.64 -27.83 -8.29
CA LEU A 20 -11.71 -26.66 -7.41
C LEU A 20 -12.06 -25.43 -8.26
N ALA A 21 -13.33 -25.31 -8.65
CA ALA A 21 -13.87 -24.02 -9.09
C ALA A 21 -13.95 -23.13 -7.85
N GLY A 22 -13.06 -22.13 -7.76
CA GLY A 22 -13.21 -21.07 -6.76
C GLY A 22 -14.41 -20.21 -7.16
N CYS A 23 -15.52 -20.30 -6.42
CA CYS A 23 -16.66 -19.43 -6.64
C CYS A 23 -16.33 -18.01 -6.16
N SER A 24 -16.43 -17.02 -7.05
CA SER A 24 -16.41 -15.59 -6.70
C SER A 24 -17.80 -15.11 -6.28
N GLY A 25 -17.88 -14.09 -5.44
CA GLY A 25 -19.10 -13.44 -4.97
C GLY A 25 -19.70 -14.04 -3.70
N MET A 26 -18.90 -14.76 -2.90
CA MET A 26 -19.39 -15.43 -1.67
C MET A 26 -18.98 -14.73 -0.37
N GLU A 27 -18.08 -13.74 -0.42
CA GLU A 27 -17.48 -13.17 0.79
C GLU A 27 -18.25 -11.96 1.32
N LEU A 28 -19.03 -11.25 0.50
CA LEU A 28 -19.76 -10.04 0.92
C LEU A 28 -20.73 -10.29 2.08
N ASP A 29 -21.66 -11.26 1.93
CA ASP A 29 -22.64 -11.59 2.98
C ASP A 29 -21.95 -12.00 4.29
N ARG A 30 -20.89 -12.81 4.17
CA ARG A 30 -20.07 -13.22 5.30
C ARG A 30 -19.43 -12.01 5.98
N ALA A 31 -18.79 -11.12 5.23
CA ALA A 31 -18.11 -9.95 5.78
C ALA A 31 -19.09 -9.01 6.48
N GLN A 32 -20.29 -8.81 5.94
CA GLN A 32 -21.35 -8.00 6.56
C GLN A 32 -21.84 -8.54 7.91
N SER A 33 -21.77 -9.86 8.12
CA SER A 33 -22.15 -10.50 9.38
C SER A 33 -21.12 -10.30 10.51
N LEU A 34 -19.93 -9.82 10.18
CA LEU A 34 -18.86 -9.62 11.15
C LEU A 34 -19.10 -8.36 11.98
N SER A 35 -18.77 -8.44 13.28
CA SER A 35 -18.76 -7.28 14.15
C SER A 35 -17.37 -6.63 14.17
N PRO A 36 -17.20 -5.38 13.70
CA PRO A 36 -15.89 -4.74 13.65
C PRO A 36 -15.39 -4.38 15.05
N GLN A 37 -14.27 -4.98 15.43
CA GLN A 37 -13.56 -4.72 16.68
C GLN A 37 -12.31 -3.85 16.44
N GLY A 38 -11.66 -3.41 17.53
CA GLY A 38 -10.41 -2.65 17.47
C GLY A 38 -10.60 -1.13 17.39
N SER A 39 -9.58 -0.47 16.81
CA SER A 39 -9.46 0.99 16.78
C SER A 39 -10.54 1.66 15.92
N ALA A 40 -10.75 2.96 16.11
CA ALA A 40 -11.64 3.74 15.24
C ALA A 40 -11.18 3.70 13.76
N PHE A 41 -9.87 3.62 13.51
CA PHE A 41 -9.30 3.43 12.18
C PHE A 41 -9.71 2.07 11.59
N SER A 42 -9.55 0.98 12.34
CA SER A 42 -9.94 -0.37 11.93
C SER A 42 -11.43 -0.48 11.61
N LYS A 43 -12.29 0.12 12.44
CA LYS A 43 -13.75 0.19 12.19
C LYS A 43 -14.09 1.02 10.96
N GLY A 44 -13.34 2.10 10.72
CA GLY A 44 -13.45 2.91 9.51
C GLY A 44 -13.09 2.13 8.25
N LEU A 45 -11.99 1.36 8.29
CA LEU A 45 -11.59 0.48 7.19
C LEU A 45 -12.66 -0.57 6.92
N PHE A 46 -13.18 -1.24 7.96
CA PHE A 46 -14.25 -2.22 7.82
C PHE A 46 -15.44 -1.63 7.06
N SER A 47 -15.96 -0.49 7.54
CA SER A 47 -17.12 0.17 6.94
C SER A 47 -16.87 0.57 5.48
N GLY A 48 -15.70 1.14 5.20
CA GLY A 48 -15.32 1.57 3.85
C GLY A 48 -15.17 0.41 2.87
N TYR A 49 -14.51 -0.69 3.28
CA TYR A 49 -14.36 -1.86 2.42
C TYR A 49 -15.68 -2.62 2.20
N ILE A 50 -16.58 -2.68 3.20
CA ILE A 50 -17.93 -3.20 2.96
C ILE A 50 -18.66 -2.34 1.92
N LYS A 51 -18.47 -1.02 1.92
CA LYS A 51 -19.08 -0.15 0.92
C LYS A 51 -18.53 -0.43 -0.49
N LEU A 52 -17.21 -0.50 -0.66
CA LEU A 52 -16.61 -0.84 -1.96
C LEU A 52 -17.09 -2.21 -2.43
N SER A 53 -17.02 -3.23 -1.56
CA SER A 53 -17.49 -4.57 -1.88
C SER A 53 -18.94 -4.62 -2.39
N LYS A 54 -19.84 -3.78 -1.84
CA LYS A 54 -21.22 -3.65 -2.33
C LYS A 54 -21.33 -2.96 -3.68
N THR A 55 -20.50 -1.96 -3.94
CA THR A 55 -20.43 -1.27 -5.24
C THR A 55 -20.04 -2.27 -6.32
N GLU A 56 -18.89 -2.94 -6.15
CA GLU A 56 -18.40 -3.95 -7.10
C GLU A 56 -19.43 -5.07 -7.33
N PHE A 57 -20.09 -5.53 -6.27
CA PHE A 57 -21.11 -6.58 -6.38
C PHE A 57 -22.29 -6.12 -7.24
N ALA A 58 -22.72 -4.86 -7.09
CA ALA A 58 -23.79 -4.28 -7.89
C ALA A 58 -23.40 -4.06 -9.36
N GLU A 59 -22.10 -3.93 -9.62
CA GLU A 59 -21.49 -3.84 -10.95
C GLU A 59 -21.15 -5.21 -11.56
N PHE A 60 -21.49 -6.29 -10.85
CA PHE A 60 -21.20 -7.68 -11.22
C PHE A 60 -19.71 -8.03 -11.23
N ASP A 61 -18.83 -7.20 -10.65
CA ASP A 61 -17.45 -7.57 -10.34
C ASP A 61 -17.38 -8.30 -8.99
N TYR A 62 -17.71 -9.58 -9.04
CA TYR A 62 -17.68 -10.44 -7.88
C TYR A 62 -16.27 -10.71 -7.35
N THR A 63 -15.23 -10.55 -8.17
CA THR A 63 -13.84 -10.80 -7.75
C THR A 63 -13.34 -9.64 -6.89
N ASP A 64 -13.61 -8.40 -7.32
CA ASP A 64 -13.29 -7.22 -6.54
C ASP A 64 -14.21 -7.04 -5.34
N SER A 65 -15.48 -7.41 -5.49
CA SER A 65 -16.40 -7.51 -4.36
C SER A 65 -15.83 -8.41 -3.25
N ASP A 66 -15.40 -9.63 -3.59
CA ASP A 66 -14.82 -10.56 -2.62
C ASP A 66 -13.49 -10.05 -2.06
N THR A 67 -12.66 -9.42 -2.88
CA THR A 67 -11.39 -8.81 -2.45
C THR A 67 -11.63 -7.77 -1.37
N PHE A 68 -12.55 -6.83 -1.59
CA PHE A 68 -12.88 -5.82 -0.58
C PHE A 68 -13.59 -6.44 0.64
N ALA A 69 -14.46 -7.44 0.47
CA ALA A 69 -15.08 -8.14 1.59
C ALA A 69 -14.04 -8.81 2.50
N MET A 70 -13.04 -9.47 1.92
CA MET A 70 -11.94 -10.09 2.66
C MET A 70 -11.08 -9.03 3.37
N ARG A 71 -10.83 -7.88 2.76
CA ARG A 71 -10.13 -6.75 3.40
C ARG A 71 -10.93 -6.16 4.56
N ALA A 72 -12.26 -6.04 4.41
CA ALA A 72 -13.15 -5.69 5.51
C ALA A 72 -13.00 -6.71 6.66
N ALA A 73 -13.12 -8.00 6.37
CA ALA A 73 -12.97 -9.05 7.37
C ALA A 73 -11.60 -9.00 8.06
N ALA A 74 -10.51 -8.75 7.33
CA ALA A 74 -9.16 -8.61 7.89
C ALA A 74 -9.06 -7.44 8.88
N SER A 75 -9.74 -6.33 8.62
CA SER A 75 -9.74 -5.15 9.51
C SER A 75 -10.39 -5.42 10.88
N THR A 76 -11.24 -6.45 10.99
CA THR A 76 -11.87 -6.84 12.26
C THR A 76 -10.91 -7.55 13.23
N LYS A 77 -9.83 -8.15 12.71
CA LYS A 77 -8.92 -9.03 13.48
C LYS A 77 -7.79 -8.29 14.19
N GLY A 78 -7.85 -6.96 14.27
CA GLY A 78 -6.77 -6.13 14.83
C GLY A 78 -5.45 -6.25 14.06
N THR A 79 -5.48 -6.85 12.85
CA THR A 79 -4.33 -6.91 11.95
C THR A 79 -4.25 -5.58 11.21
N ASP A 80 -3.04 -5.04 11.08
CA ASP A 80 -2.82 -3.86 10.26
C ASP A 80 -3.13 -4.18 8.79
N VAL A 81 -4.28 -3.71 8.31
CA VAL A 81 -4.61 -3.69 6.89
C VAL A 81 -3.93 -2.45 6.30
N PHE A 82 -2.99 -2.66 5.40
CA PHE A 82 -2.27 -1.59 4.70
C PHE A 82 -2.95 -1.25 3.37
N PRO A 83 -2.74 -0.03 2.84
CA PRO A 83 -3.11 0.31 1.46
C PRO A 83 -2.54 -0.74 0.51
N GLU A 84 -3.34 -1.18 -0.47
CA GLU A 84 -2.98 -2.25 -1.39
C GLU A 84 -1.62 -2.02 -2.02
N ASP A 85 -0.86 -3.11 -2.19
CA ASP A 85 0.41 -3.02 -2.90
C ASP A 85 0.17 -2.80 -4.39
N MET A 86 1.06 -2.07 -5.06
CA MET A 86 0.96 -1.82 -6.49
C MET A 86 0.92 -3.11 -7.32
N SER A 87 1.48 -4.20 -6.81
CA SER A 87 1.43 -5.52 -7.47
C SER A 87 0.07 -6.21 -7.39
N MET A 88 -0.86 -5.71 -6.59
CA MET A 88 -2.20 -6.31 -6.45
C MET A 88 -3.10 -6.02 -7.66
N ARG A 89 -2.72 -5.07 -8.52
CA ARG A 89 -3.54 -4.54 -9.61
C ARG A 89 -2.75 -4.45 -10.91
N LYS A 90 -3.37 -4.75 -12.05
CA LYS A 90 -2.81 -4.61 -13.40
C LYS A 90 -3.04 -3.19 -13.94
N LEU A 91 -2.31 -2.25 -13.37
CA LEU A 91 -2.49 -0.83 -13.67
C LEU A 91 -1.91 -0.40 -15.04
N PRO A 92 -2.53 0.58 -15.72
CA PRO A 92 -1.93 1.26 -16.86
C PRO A 92 -0.54 1.81 -16.52
N LYS A 93 0.46 1.53 -17.35
CA LYS A 93 1.87 1.90 -17.07
C LYS A 93 2.08 3.38 -16.78
N ASN A 94 1.32 4.25 -17.44
CA ASN A 94 1.34 5.70 -17.25
C ASN A 94 0.72 6.17 -15.92
N LYS A 95 0.01 5.29 -15.19
CA LYS A 95 -0.64 5.57 -13.91
C LYS A 95 0.10 5.00 -12.71
N VAL A 96 0.93 3.97 -12.92
CA VAL A 96 1.73 3.33 -11.87
C VAL A 96 2.54 4.35 -11.05
N GLY A 97 3.21 5.31 -11.70
CA GLY A 97 4.02 6.30 -11.00
C GLY A 97 3.22 7.22 -10.09
N GLU A 98 2.02 7.62 -10.52
CA GLU A 98 1.11 8.48 -9.78
C GLU A 98 0.56 7.75 -8.53
N LEU A 99 0.02 6.56 -8.73
CA LEU A 99 -0.53 5.72 -7.66
C LEU A 99 0.54 5.28 -6.66
N SER A 100 1.75 4.93 -7.13
CA SER A 100 2.87 4.58 -6.24
C SER A 100 3.24 5.76 -5.32
N SER A 101 3.23 6.97 -5.86
CA SER A 101 3.52 8.19 -5.08
C SER A 101 2.42 8.48 -4.08
N ALA A 102 1.15 8.36 -4.49
CA ALA A 102 -0.01 8.49 -3.62
C ALA A 102 0.03 7.48 -2.46
N ARG A 103 0.35 6.22 -2.75
CA ARG A 103 0.52 5.17 -1.74
C ARG A 103 1.60 5.52 -0.72
N SER A 104 2.76 5.95 -1.20
CA SER A 104 3.89 6.33 -0.33
C SER A 104 3.52 7.49 0.59
N TRP A 105 2.79 8.48 0.06
CA TRP A 105 2.33 9.63 0.83
C TRP A 105 1.33 9.21 1.91
N LEU A 106 0.36 8.38 1.53
CA LEU A 106 -0.60 7.80 2.48
C LEU A 106 0.10 7.02 3.58
N MET A 107 1.01 6.11 3.23
CA MET A 107 1.77 5.32 4.19
C MET A 107 2.56 6.21 5.17
N THR A 108 3.16 7.29 4.68
CA THR A 108 3.85 8.27 5.52
C THR A 108 2.88 8.92 6.51
N ALA A 109 1.74 9.41 6.02
CA ALA A 109 0.74 10.09 6.84
C ALA A 109 0.11 9.16 7.89
N LEU A 110 -0.15 7.90 7.53
CA LEU A 110 -0.62 6.87 8.47
C LEU A 110 0.42 6.59 9.56
N SER A 111 1.70 6.42 9.17
CA SER A 111 2.80 6.12 10.10
C SER A 111 3.18 7.29 11.02
N ALA A 112 2.90 8.53 10.60
CA ALA A 112 3.11 9.74 11.39
C ALA A 112 2.07 9.94 12.50
N GLY A 113 1.28 8.91 12.82
CA GLY A 113 0.22 8.94 13.83
C GLY A 113 -1.16 9.27 13.25
N GLY A 114 -1.32 9.25 11.93
CA GLY A 114 -2.61 9.56 11.32
C GLY A 114 -3.71 8.56 11.70
N ARG A 115 -3.35 7.28 11.88
CA ARG A 115 -4.28 6.24 12.35
C ARG A 115 -4.86 6.54 13.73
N ASP A 116 -4.07 7.15 14.61
CA ASP A 116 -4.46 7.37 16.00
C ASP A 116 -5.14 8.72 16.21
N ASN A 117 -4.60 9.77 15.57
CA ASN A 117 -5.03 11.14 15.80
C ASN A 117 -6.14 11.60 14.85
N MET A 118 -6.25 11.01 13.65
CA MET A 118 -7.33 11.26 12.68
C MET A 118 -7.86 9.96 12.08
N PRO A 119 -8.37 9.02 12.89
CA PRO A 119 -8.73 7.67 12.46
C PRO A 119 -9.75 7.64 11.30
N GLY A 120 -10.75 8.54 11.31
CA GLY A 120 -11.75 8.62 10.25
C GLY A 120 -11.15 9.03 8.90
N PRO A 121 -10.52 10.22 8.79
CA PRO A 121 -9.81 10.62 7.58
C PRO A 121 -8.73 9.63 7.13
N ALA A 122 -7.97 9.04 8.06
CA ALA A 122 -6.97 8.02 7.77
C ALA A 122 -7.57 6.77 7.11
N ALA A 123 -8.65 6.24 7.68
CA ALA A 123 -9.33 5.08 7.12
C ALA A 123 -9.94 5.40 5.75
N HIS A 124 -10.59 6.56 5.63
CA HIS A 124 -11.18 6.98 4.37
C HIS A 124 -10.12 7.19 3.29
N ALA A 125 -8.98 7.80 3.60
CA ALA A 125 -7.88 7.96 2.64
C ALA A 125 -7.39 6.60 2.13
N GLN A 126 -7.23 5.61 3.01
CA GLN A 126 -6.82 4.27 2.58
C GLN A 126 -7.86 3.57 1.70
N VAL A 127 -9.13 3.62 2.08
CA VAL A 127 -10.22 3.02 1.29
C VAL A 127 -10.31 3.69 -0.09
N MET A 128 -10.21 5.02 -0.17
CA MET A 128 -10.30 5.74 -1.44
C MET A 128 -9.04 5.56 -2.31
N PHE A 129 -7.87 5.31 -1.71
CA PHE A 129 -6.68 4.91 -2.44
C PHE A 129 -6.88 3.54 -3.11
N ASP A 130 -7.39 2.56 -2.36
CA ASP A 130 -7.62 1.22 -2.89
C ASP A 130 -8.73 1.22 -3.96
N CYS A 131 -9.80 2.00 -3.75
CA CYS A 131 -10.81 2.24 -4.79
C CYS A 131 -10.16 2.82 -6.05
N TRP A 132 -9.37 3.89 -5.92
CA TRP A 132 -8.74 4.50 -7.09
C TRP A 132 -7.81 3.52 -7.82
N MET A 133 -7.10 2.66 -7.11
CA MET A 133 -6.30 1.61 -7.75
C MET A 133 -7.14 0.60 -8.53
N GLN A 134 -8.27 0.18 -7.98
CA GLN A 134 -9.18 -0.77 -8.63
C GLN A 134 -9.84 -0.14 -9.87
N GLU A 135 -10.48 1.02 -9.72
CA GLU A 135 -11.09 1.77 -10.83
C GLU A 135 -10.09 2.09 -11.95
N GLN A 136 -8.84 2.35 -11.57
CA GLN A 136 -7.77 2.65 -12.53
C GLN A 136 -7.24 1.40 -13.25
N GLU A 137 -7.38 0.20 -12.69
CA GLU A 137 -7.11 -1.09 -13.36
C GLU A 137 -8.16 -1.34 -14.45
N GLU A 138 -9.43 -1.11 -14.16
CA GLU A 138 -10.53 -1.31 -15.11
C GLU A 138 -10.54 -0.23 -16.20
N ASN A 139 -10.23 1.02 -15.82
CA ASN A 139 -9.98 2.14 -16.72
C ASN A 139 -11.11 2.41 -17.73
N PHE A 140 -12.38 2.23 -17.30
CA PHE A 140 -13.55 2.39 -18.16
C PHE A 140 -14.48 3.53 -17.72
N GLN A 141 -14.60 3.78 -16.41
CA GLN A 141 -15.42 4.85 -15.84
C GLN A 141 -14.56 6.02 -15.33
N PRO A 142 -14.36 7.07 -16.14
CA PRO A 142 -13.49 8.18 -15.76
C PRO A 142 -14.01 8.98 -14.55
N ASP A 143 -15.34 9.02 -14.35
CA ASP A 143 -15.95 9.74 -13.24
C ASP A 143 -15.72 9.01 -11.91
N ASP A 144 -15.77 7.67 -11.89
CA ASP A 144 -15.54 6.86 -10.70
C ASP A 144 -14.05 6.88 -10.30
N ILE A 145 -13.14 6.77 -11.28
CA ILE A 145 -11.70 7.03 -11.10
C ILE A 145 -11.48 8.43 -10.47
N ALA A 146 -12.13 9.46 -11.01
CA ALA A 146 -11.99 10.82 -10.53
C ALA A 146 -12.55 11.00 -9.12
N ALA A 147 -13.71 10.40 -8.82
CA ALA A 147 -14.33 10.43 -7.50
C ALA A 147 -13.46 9.73 -6.46
N CYS A 148 -12.92 8.56 -6.79
CA CYS A 148 -12.04 7.82 -5.88
C CYS A 148 -10.72 8.55 -5.62
N ARG A 149 -10.10 9.08 -6.67
CA ARG A 149 -8.91 9.93 -6.56
C ARG A 149 -9.17 11.22 -5.76
N ALA A 150 -10.29 11.89 -5.97
CA ALA A 150 -10.63 13.12 -5.26
C ALA A 150 -10.90 12.84 -3.77
N GLY A 151 -11.63 11.77 -3.46
CA GLY A 151 -11.86 11.31 -2.09
C GLY A 151 -10.54 11.00 -1.37
N PHE A 152 -9.60 10.35 -2.04
CA PHE A 152 -8.26 10.09 -1.54
C PHE A 152 -7.55 11.39 -1.14
N PHE A 153 -7.38 12.35 -2.06
CA PHE A 153 -6.65 13.59 -1.77
C PHE A 153 -7.35 14.48 -0.74
N SER A 154 -8.69 14.51 -0.75
CA SER A 154 -9.48 15.23 0.26
C SER A 154 -9.26 14.66 1.67
N ALA A 155 -9.28 13.33 1.80
CA ALA A 155 -9.01 12.65 3.05
C ALA A 155 -7.56 12.84 3.51
N LEU A 156 -6.60 12.71 2.59
CA LEU A 156 -5.18 12.90 2.87
C LEU A 156 -4.88 14.32 3.36
N ALA A 157 -5.42 15.35 2.70
CA ALA A 157 -5.26 16.73 3.13
C ALA A 157 -5.75 16.97 4.57
N LYS A 158 -6.84 16.30 4.98
CA LYS A 158 -7.32 16.36 6.38
C LYS A 158 -6.35 15.69 7.35
N ILE A 159 -5.65 14.64 6.93
CA ILE A 159 -4.62 13.99 7.76
C ILE A 159 -3.43 14.94 7.93
N GLU A 160 -3.06 15.69 6.90
CA GLU A 160 -1.92 16.61 6.92
C GLU A 160 -2.11 17.88 7.74
N THR A 161 -3.35 18.22 8.12
CA THR A 161 -3.59 19.33 9.06
C THR A 161 -3.16 18.98 10.48
N MET A 162 -2.94 17.70 10.78
CA MET A 162 -2.36 17.32 12.05
C MET A 162 -0.97 17.93 12.18
N PRO A 163 -0.65 18.54 13.34
CA PRO A 163 0.73 18.86 13.63
C PRO A 163 1.51 17.54 13.58
N MET A 164 2.45 17.41 12.65
CA MET A 164 3.33 16.24 12.59
C MET A 164 4.04 16.13 13.95
N LYS A 165 3.53 15.29 14.84
CA LYS A 165 4.33 14.78 15.94
C LYS A 165 5.38 13.95 15.24
N MET A 166 6.60 14.47 15.14
CA MET A 166 7.74 13.65 14.78
C MET A 166 7.73 12.48 15.77
N ALA A 167 7.20 11.34 15.35
CA ALA A 167 7.09 10.17 16.19
C ALA A 167 8.52 9.63 16.37
N ALA A 168 9.23 10.18 17.33
CA ALA A 168 10.39 9.57 17.92
C ALA A 168 9.87 8.28 18.59
N LYS A 169 9.87 7.17 17.85
CA LYS A 169 9.74 5.85 18.48
C LYS A 169 10.80 5.77 19.59
N PRO A 170 10.46 5.26 20.79
CA PRO A 170 11.44 5.07 21.85
C PRO A 170 12.47 4.05 21.36
N MET A 171 13.66 4.52 21.02
CA MET A 171 14.81 3.65 20.80
C MET A 171 15.15 2.97 22.12
N HIS A 172 15.27 1.64 22.10
CA HIS A 172 15.88 0.84 23.15
C HIS A 172 17.12 1.56 23.71
N LYS A 173 17.23 1.65 25.05
CA LYS A 173 18.37 2.26 25.72
C LYS A 173 19.67 1.68 25.15
N PRO A 174 20.54 2.48 24.52
CA PRO A 174 21.90 2.03 24.27
C PRO A 174 22.65 2.19 25.58
N MET A 175 23.04 1.07 26.20
CA MET A 175 24.31 1.06 26.89
C MET A 175 25.35 1.48 25.85
N HIS A 176 25.98 2.63 26.04
CA HIS A 176 27.37 3.00 25.72
C HIS A 176 27.49 4.54 25.78
N LYS A 177 28.69 5.01 26.17
CA LYS A 177 29.05 6.41 26.50
C LYS A 177 28.49 7.46 25.52
N PRO A 178 28.21 8.70 25.97
CA PRO A 178 27.54 9.70 25.15
C PRO A 178 28.44 10.19 24.01
N MET A 179 28.22 9.67 22.80
CA MET A 179 28.67 10.31 21.57
C MET A 179 27.71 11.47 21.23
N LYS A 180 28.27 12.58 20.74
CA LYS A 180 27.51 13.70 20.18
C LYS A 180 26.44 13.17 19.22
N LYS A 181 25.16 13.37 19.55
CA LYS A 181 24.03 12.94 18.71
C LYS A 181 24.17 13.56 17.32
N SER A 182 24.46 12.75 16.31
CA SER A 182 24.36 13.15 14.91
C SER A 182 22.89 13.32 14.55
N ARG A 183 22.49 14.49 14.02
CA ARG A 183 21.15 14.71 13.47
C ARG A 183 21.02 13.96 12.13
N LYS A 184 19.91 13.25 11.95
CA LYS A 184 19.57 12.50 10.72
C LYS A 184 18.41 13.19 10.02
N PHE A 185 18.48 13.25 8.69
CA PHE A 185 17.44 13.79 7.83
C PHE A 185 17.12 12.75 6.75
N VAL A 186 15.87 12.74 6.27
CA VAL A 186 15.42 11.85 5.20
C VAL A 186 14.89 12.70 4.06
N VAL A 187 15.39 12.47 2.85
CA VAL A 187 14.93 13.11 1.62
C VAL A 187 14.28 12.03 0.75
N TYR A 188 13.03 12.27 0.35
CA TYR A 188 12.29 11.35 -0.52
C TYR A 188 12.44 11.75 -1.98
N PHE A 189 12.51 10.75 -2.85
CA PHE A 189 12.55 10.89 -4.30
C PHE A 189 11.33 10.23 -4.93
N GLY A 190 10.94 10.71 -6.11
CA GLY A 190 9.92 10.03 -6.91
C GLY A 190 10.39 8.65 -7.36
N PHE A 191 9.44 7.79 -7.73
CA PHE A 191 9.75 6.49 -8.33
C PHE A 191 10.66 6.66 -9.54
N ASN A 192 11.67 5.79 -9.63
CA ASN A 192 12.64 5.79 -10.71
C ASN A 192 13.36 7.13 -10.98
N SER A 193 13.46 7.98 -9.96
CA SER A 193 13.98 9.35 -10.12
C SER A 193 15.04 9.70 -9.08
N ALA A 194 15.99 10.53 -9.49
CA ALA A 194 16.94 11.23 -8.63
C ALA A 194 16.68 12.76 -8.63
N GLY A 195 15.57 13.21 -9.23
CA GLY A 195 15.21 14.63 -9.30
C GLY A 195 14.86 15.20 -7.92
N ILE A 196 15.45 16.34 -7.58
CA ILE A 196 15.16 17.06 -6.33
C ILE A 196 13.83 17.82 -6.48
N THR A 197 12.79 17.34 -5.80
CA THR A 197 11.49 18.00 -5.71
C THR A 197 11.57 19.26 -4.83
N ASN A 198 10.54 20.12 -4.87
CA ASN A 198 10.48 21.29 -3.97
C ASN A 198 10.44 20.89 -2.49
N ALA A 199 9.77 19.78 -2.16
CA ALA A 199 9.75 19.23 -0.80
C ALA A 199 11.15 18.75 -0.37
N ALA A 200 11.84 17.98 -1.24
CA ALA A 200 13.21 17.55 -1.02
C ALA A 200 14.16 18.75 -0.85
N ARG A 201 14.00 19.79 -1.69
CA ARG A 201 14.77 21.03 -1.61
C ARG A 201 14.59 21.74 -0.26
N LYS A 202 13.37 21.79 0.28
CA LYS A 202 13.10 22.36 1.61
C LYS A 202 13.86 21.62 2.71
N THR A 203 13.82 20.29 2.69
CA THR A 203 14.57 19.45 3.66
C THR A 203 16.08 19.64 3.49
N ILE A 204 16.59 19.69 2.26
CA ILE A 204 18.02 19.93 1.99
C ILE A 204 18.45 21.31 2.53
N MET A 205 17.64 22.36 2.34
CA MET A 205 17.93 23.68 2.88
C MET A 205 17.97 23.70 4.41
N GLU A 206 17.09 22.93 5.07
CA GLU A 206 17.12 22.74 6.52
C GLU A 206 18.40 22.02 6.98
N VAL A 207 18.81 20.96 6.28
CA VAL A 207 20.07 20.24 6.56
C VAL A 207 21.25 21.19 6.47
N ILE A 208 21.30 22.03 5.43
CA ILE A 208 22.36 23.03 5.23
C ILE A 208 22.37 24.04 6.39
N ALA A 209 21.21 24.56 6.78
CA ALA A 209 21.10 25.52 7.88
C ALA A 209 21.59 24.91 9.20
N VAL A 210 21.19 23.67 9.50
CA VAL A 210 21.62 22.94 10.69
C VAL A 210 23.12 22.65 10.65
N ALA A 211 23.64 22.16 9.53
CA ALA A 211 25.06 21.84 9.37
C ALA A 211 25.95 23.08 9.57
N LYS A 212 25.53 24.23 9.04
CA LYS A 212 26.20 25.53 9.28
C LYS A 212 26.13 25.93 10.75
N GLY A 213 24.95 25.85 11.38
CA GLY A 213 24.75 26.24 12.78
C GLY A 213 25.61 25.43 13.76
N ILE A 214 25.78 24.13 13.52
CA ILE A 214 26.62 23.27 14.37
C ILE A 214 28.08 23.21 13.92
N LYS A 215 28.46 23.95 12.87
CA LYS A 215 29.79 23.91 12.24
C LYS A 215 30.23 22.47 11.93
N ALA A 216 29.35 21.71 11.28
CA ALA A 216 29.59 20.31 10.96
C ALA A 216 30.84 20.17 10.08
N LYS A 217 31.79 19.31 10.49
CA LYS A 217 32.99 19.02 9.70
C LYS A 217 32.74 18.08 8.53
N ARG A 218 31.71 17.23 8.63
CA ARG A 218 31.35 16.21 7.64
C ARG A 218 29.84 16.03 7.62
N VAL A 219 29.30 15.79 6.43
CA VAL A 219 27.92 15.34 6.20
C VAL A 219 28.01 14.00 5.48
N TYR A 220 27.31 12.99 5.98
CA TYR A 220 27.21 11.69 5.33
C TYR A 220 25.87 11.62 4.60
N VAL A 221 25.92 11.27 3.32
CA VAL A 221 24.74 11.05 2.50
C VAL A 221 24.74 9.59 2.06
N THR A 222 23.57 8.96 2.10
CA THR A 222 23.38 7.57 1.68
C THR A 222 22.05 7.52 0.94
N GLY A 223 22.10 7.09 -0.32
CA GLY A 223 20.92 6.91 -1.13
C GLY A 223 20.37 5.49 -0.96
N HIS A 224 19.05 5.38 -1.11
CA HIS A 224 18.35 4.11 -1.11
C HIS A 224 17.33 4.08 -2.25
N THR A 225 17.01 2.88 -2.70
CA THR A 225 15.87 2.58 -3.56
C THR A 225 14.98 1.55 -2.88
N ASP A 226 13.76 1.41 -3.38
CA ASP A 226 12.99 0.20 -3.12
C ASP A 226 13.60 -1.03 -3.83
N ARG A 227 12.98 -2.19 -3.66
CA ARG A 227 13.47 -3.48 -4.19
C ARG A 227 12.96 -3.79 -5.61
N SER A 228 12.20 -2.90 -6.23
CA SER A 228 11.60 -3.14 -7.54
C SER A 228 12.65 -2.97 -8.63
N GLY A 229 12.70 -3.89 -9.59
CA GLY A 229 13.65 -3.82 -10.71
C GLY A 229 15.02 -4.45 -10.42
N ALA A 230 15.95 -4.27 -11.36
CA ALA A 230 17.25 -4.93 -11.32
C ALA A 230 18.18 -4.34 -10.25
N GLY A 231 18.95 -5.19 -9.58
CA GLY A 231 19.82 -4.76 -8.47
C GLY A 231 20.89 -3.75 -8.88
N ASN A 232 21.50 -3.93 -10.07
CA ASN A 232 22.47 -2.98 -10.63
C ASN A 232 21.85 -1.61 -10.94
N TYR A 233 20.62 -1.61 -11.45
CA TYR A 233 19.88 -0.39 -11.73
C TYR A 233 19.56 0.39 -10.44
N ASN A 234 19.11 -0.34 -9.41
CA ASN A 234 18.82 0.22 -8.10
C ASN A 234 20.07 0.75 -7.39
N LEU A 235 21.23 0.11 -7.58
CA LEU A 235 22.50 0.62 -7.09
C LEU A 235 22.84 1.97 -7.75
N ASP A 236 22.83 2.05 -9.08
CA ASP A 236 23.10 3.29 -9.83
C ASP A 236 22.12 4.41 -9.45
N LEU A 237 20.84 4.09 -9.33
CA LEU A 237 19.83 5.07 -8.92
C LEU A 237 20.03 5.54 -7.47
N SER A 238 20.46 4.64 -6.57
CA SER A 238 20.78 5.02 -5.19
C SER A 238 22.00 5.94 -5.11
N GLU A 239 23.01 5.72 -5.95
CA GLU A 239 24.20 6.58 -6.03
C GLU A 239 23.85 7.96 -6.58
N ARG A 240 22.99 8.05 -7.61
CA ARG A 240 22.52 9.34 -8.15
C ARG A 240 21.66 10.15 -7.17
N ARG A 241 21.03 9.48 -6.20
CA ARG A 241 20.22 10.11 -5.14
C ARG A 241 21.07 10.64 -3.98
N ALA A 242 22.27 10.11 -3.80
CA ALA A 242 23.21 10.53 -2.76
C ALA A 242 23.97 11.79 -3.18
#